data_AF-A0A7G9YIP3-F1
#
_entry.id   AF-A0A7G9YIP3-F1
#
_cell.length_a   1.000
_cell.length_b   1.000
_cell.length_c   1.000
_cell.angle_alpha   90.00
_cell.angle_beta   90.00
_cell.angle_gamma   90.00
#
_symmetry.space_group_name_H-M   'P 1'
#
loop_
_entity.id
_entity.type
_entity.pdbx_description
1 polymer ?
#
loop_
_entity_poly.entity_id
_entity_poly.type
_entity_poly.pdbx_seq_one_letter_code
_entity_poly.pdbx_strand_id
1 'polypeptide(L)'
;MPQKGDLNGDDQITPADAAIALAIAAGGAHNPAADMSGEGKVTSLDALMILQAAVDSTTLKENRSAVIETSMGTITAELYGQRVPDTTANFIDLVESGLYDGLIFHRVIDDFVIQGGCPNGDGIGGSGKTIELEIHPDLTHVDGAIAMARSQDPDSASSQFYICDGAQHRLDGQYAVFGRVIDGIDVVRVIAEIATDSRDKPIEDVVIIKISTIDRE
;
A
#
# COMPACT_ATOMS: atom_id res chain seq x y z
N MET A 1 -16.21 -14.34 -10.75
CA MET A 1 -17.58 -14.10 -10.24
C MET A 1 -17.65 -12.62 -9.96
N PRO A 2 -18.74 -11.92 -10.32
CA PRO A 2 -18.85 -10.49 -10.03
C PRO A 2 -18.69 -10.24 -8.54
N GLN A 3 -17.98 -9.16 -8.20
CA GLN A 3 -17.71 -8.77 -6.81
C GLN A 3 -19.03 -8.51 -6.08
N LYS A 4 -19.17 -9.01 -4.85
CA LYS A 4 -20.34 -8.68 -4.03
C LYS A 4 -20.36 -7.16 -3.79
N GLY A 5 -21.48 -6.50 -4.06
CA GLY A 5 -21.61 -5.05 -4.01
C GLY A 5 -21.47 -4.35 -5.37
N ASP A 6 -20.92 -5.00 -6.40
CA ASP A 6 -20.98 -4.52 -7.79
C ASP A 6 -22.30 -4.99 -8.41
N LEU A 7 -23.18 -4.04 -8.74
CA LEU A 7 -24.52 -4.29 -9.25
C LEU A 7 -24.70 -3.82 -10.70
N ASN A 8 -23.74 -3.07 -11.23
CA ASN A 8 -23.77 -2.55 -12.59
C ASN A 8 -22.85 -3.35 -13.55
N GLY A 9 -21.97 -4.20 -13.01
CA GLY A 9 -21.05 -5.07 -13.75
C GLY A 9 -19.85 -4.35 -14.36
N ASP A 10 -19.43 -3.23 -13.78
CA ASP A 10 -18.24 -2.47 -14.19
C ASP A 10 -16.95 -2.88 -13.43
N ASP A 11 -17.03 -3.95 -12.64
CA ASP A 11 -15.95 -4.48 -11.80
C ASP A 11 -15.45 -3.45 -10.76
N GLN A 12 -16.29 -2.47 -10.38
CA GLN A 12 -16.02 -1.48 -9.34
C GLN A 12 -17.23 -1.35 -8.40
N ILE A 13 -16.97 -0.97 -7.14
CA ILE A 13 -18.05 -0.56 -6.23
C ILE A 13 -18.19 0.95 -6.29
N THR A 14 -19.32 1.44 -6.78
CA THR A 14 -19.57 2.86 -7.04
C THR A 14 -20.81 3.36 -6.30
N PRO A 15 -21.00 4.70 -6.20
CA PRO A 15 -22.27 5.25 -5.73
C PRO A 15 -23.47 4.84 -6.59
N ALA A 16 -23.26 4.45 -7.86
CA ALA A 16 -24.32 3.94 -8.72
C ALA A 16 -24.83 2.58 -8.23
N ASP A 17 -23.96 1.71 -7.73
CA ASP A 17 -24.34 0.42 -7.14
C ASP A 17 -25.16 0.61 -5.87
N ALA A 18 -24.79 1.60 -5.04
CA ALA A 18 -25.58 1.96 -3.87
C ALA A 18 -27.01 2.40 -4.23
N ALA A 19 -27.16 3.15 -5.33
CA ALA A 19 -28.48 3.55 -5.84
C ALA A 19 -29.29 2.36 -6.35
N ILE A 20 -28.65 1.40 -7.03
CA ILE A 20 -29.29 0.16 -7.48
C ILE A 20 -29.76 -0.67 -6.27
N ALA A 21 -28.90 -0.83 -5.26
CA ALA A 21 -29.23 -1.54 -4.03
C ALA A 21 -30.42 -0.91 -3.29
N LEU A 22 -30.49 0.43 -3.24
CA LEU A 22 -31.60 1.15 -2.63
C LEU A 22 -32.93 0.92 -3.39
N ALA A 23 -32.88 0.87 -4.73
CA ALA A 23 -34.05 0.54 -5.54
C ALA A 23 -34.52 -0.91 -5.32
N ILE A 24 -33.58 -1.86 -5.20
CA ILE A 24 -33.89 -3.26 -4.88
C ILE A 24 -34.52 -3.39 -3.49
N ALA A 25 -33.98 -2.68 -2.49
CA ALA A 25 -34.52 -2.63 -1.14
C ALA A 25 -35.96 -2.09 -1.11
N ALA A 26 -36.26 -1.06 -1.89
CA ALA A 26 -37.61 -0.51 -2.01
C ALA A 26 -38.58 -1.47 -2.72
N GLY A 27 -38.09 -2.28 -3.67
CA GLY A 27 -38.86 -3.27 -4.40
C GLY A 27 -39.03 -4.63 -3.70
N GLY A 28 -38.27 -4.89 -2.63
CA GLY A 28 -38.29 -6.15 -1.89
C GLY A 28 -37.76 -7.35 -2.68
N ALA A 29 -36.98 -7.11 -3.74
CA ALA A 29 -36.42 -8.18 -4.57
C ALA A 29 -35.18 -8.80 -3.92
N HIS A 30 -35.00 -10.11 -4.11
CA HIS A 30 -33.81 -10.81 -3.65
C HIS A 30 -32.68 -10.65 -4.67
N ASN A 31 -31.54 -10.09 -4.24
CA ASN A 31 -30.32 -10.07 -5.04
C ASN A 31 -29.12 -10.43 -4.13
N PRO A 32 -28.50 -11.61 -4.30
CA PRO A 32 -27.36 -12.05 -3.48
C PRO A 32 -26.15 -11.12 -3.54
N ALA A 33 -25.93 -10.45 -4.68
CA ALA A 33 -24.83 -9.51 -4.84
C ALA A 33 -25.06 -8.21 -4.06
N ALA A 34 -26.34 -7.86 -3.83
CA ALA A 34 -26.72 -6.66 -3.08
C ALA A 34 -26.94 -6.93 -1.58
N ASP A 35 -27.04 -8.19 -1.12
CA ASP A 35 -27.22 -8.54 0.30
C ASP A 35 -25.89 -8.52 1.06
N MET A 36 -25.33 -7.33 1.27
CA MET A 36 -24.06 -7.12 1.96
C MET A 36 -24.09 -7.59 3.41
N SER A 37 -25.22 -7.39 4.10
CA SER A 37 -25.46 -7.74 5.50
C SER A 37 -25.62 -9.24 5.75
N GLY A 38 -26.00 -10.02 4.74
CA GLY A 38 -26.22 -11.46 4.86
C GLY A 38 -27.57 -11.82 5.52
N GLU A 39 -28.54 -10.91 5.49
CA GLU A 39 -29.87 -11.13 6.07
C GLU A 39 -30.81 -11.94 5.16
N GLY A 40 -30.36 -12.30 3.94
CA GLY A 40 -31.17 -13.02 2.95
C GLY A 40 -32.22 -12.13 2.28
N LYS A 41 -32.09 -10.80 2.41
CA LYS A 41 -32.94 -9.79 1.77
C LYS A 41 -32.12 -8.51 1.62
N VAL A 42 -32.41 -7.74 0.58
CA VAL A 42 -31.76 -6.44 0.37
C VAL A 42 -32.55 -5.37 1.12
N THR A 43 -31.84 -4.59 1.93
CA THR A 43 -32.37 -3.53 2.78
C THR A 43 -31.65 -2.20 2.53
N SER A 44 -32.15 -1.12 3.13
CA SER A 44 -31.43 0.16 3.12
C SER A 44 -30.06 0.09 3.82
N LEU A 45 -29.85 -0.88 4.72
CA LEU A 45 -28.54 -1.09 5.35
C LEU A 45 -27.52 -1.58 4.32
N ASP A 46 -27.92 -2.47 3.41
CA ASP A 46 -27.02 -2.96 2.36
C ASP A 46 -26.65 -1.85 1.37
N ALA A 47 -27.60 -0.99 1.00
CA ALA A 47 -27.31 0.18 0.18
C ALA A 47 -26.31 1.12 0.86
N LEU A 48 -26.42 1.29 2.18
CA LEU A 48 -25.45 2.09 2.95
C LEU A 48 -24.07 1.43 3.00
N MET A 49 -23.99 0.11 3.16
CA MET A 49 -22.73 -0.64 3.11
C MET A 49 -22.05 -0.53 1.75
N ILE A 50 -22.82 -0.61 0.65
CA ILE A 50 -22.29 -0.43 -0.71
C ILE A 50 -21.83 1.02 -0.91
N LEU A 51 -22.59 2.00 -0.41
CA LEU A 51 -22.17 3.40 -0.46
C LEU A 51 -20.88 3.64 0.32
N GLN A 52 -20.75 3.06 1.52
CA GLN A 52 -19.54 3.16 2.32
C GLN A 52 -18.36 2.51 1.59
N ALA A 53 -18.53 1.30 1.06
CA ALA A 53 -17.49 0.63 0.27
C ALA A 53 -17.10 1.42 -0.99
N ALA A 54 -18.05 2.09 -1.64
CA ALA A 54 -17.77 2.98 -2.76
C ALA A 54 -16.97 4.21 -2.32
N VAL A 55 -17.34 4.83 -1.20
CA VAL A 55 -16.61 5.97 -0.62
C VAL A 55 -15.19 5.54 -0.22
N ASP A 56 -15.02 4.42 0.47
CA ASP A 56 -13.72 3.88 0.86
C ASP A 56 -12.85 3.61 -0.38
N SER A 57 -13.42 2.99 -1.41
CA SER A 57 -12.74 2.75 -2.69
C SER A 57 -12.35 4.05 -3.42
N THR A 58 -13.16 5.11 -3.29
CA THR A 58 -12.86 6.42 -3.88
C THR A 58 -11.80 7.16 -3.07
N THR A 59 -11.83 7.03 -1.74
CA THR A 59 -10.86 7.64 -0.82
C THR A 59 -9.48 6.97 -0.96
N LEU A 60 -9.45 5.66 -1.18
CA LEU A 60 -8.23 4.92 -1.55
C LEU A 60 -7.70 5.29 -2.94
N LYS A 61 -8.55 5.82 -3.84
CA LYS A 61 -8.18 6.33 -5.16
C LYS A 61 -7.67 7.77 -5.14
N GLU A 62 -7.86 8.55 -4.08
CA GLU A 62 -7.20 9.85 -3.92
C GLU A 62 -5.72 9.63 -3.55
N ASN A 63 -4.79 10.42 -4.10
CA ASN A 63 -3.36 10.22 -3.86
C ASN A 63 -3.00 10.53 -2.40
N ARG A 64 -2.96 9.51 -1.53
CA ARG A 64 -2.49 9.67 -0.14
C ARG A 64 -0.98 9.91 -0.09
N SER A 65 -0.51 10.52 0.98
CA SER A 65 0.92 10.56 1.32
C SER A 65 1.19 9.72 2.57
N ALA A 66 2.34 9.05 2.61
CA ALA A 66 2.86 8.36 3.78
C ALA A 66 3.94 9.22 4.44
N VAL A 67 3.78 9.48 5.73
CA VAL A 67 4.78 10.14 6.59
C VAL A 67 5.45 9.06 7.41
N ILE A 68 6.73 8.84 7.15
CA ILE A 68 7.58 7.83 7.79
C ILE A 68 8.48 8.56 8.80
N GLU A 69 8.12 8.48 10.08
CA GLU A 69 8.94 9.01 11.18
C GLU A 69 10.00 7.99 11.55
N THR A 70 11.27 8.37 11.49
CA THR A 70 12.40 7.49 11.81
C THR A 70 13.24 8.08 12.95
N SER A 71 14.13 7.26 13.53
CA SER A 71 15.14 7.73 14.49
C SER A 71 16.13 8.75 13.91
N MET A 72 16.18 8.93 12.59
CA MET A 72 17.11 9.84 11.90
C MET A 72 16.43 11.02 11.21
N GLY A 73 15.11 11.13 11.29
CA GLY A 73 14.34 12.19 10.63
C GLY A 73 13.04 11.66 10.01
N THR A 74 12.30 12.56 9.36
CA THR A 74 11.01 12.24 8.74
C THR A 74 11.15 12.20 7.22
N ILE A 75 10.57 11.18 6.60
CA ILE A 75 10.48 11.03 5.15
C ILE A 75 9.00 11.09 4.77
N THR A 76 8.64 11.94 3.82
CA THR A 76 7.27 12.00 3.28
C THR A 76 7.28 11.52 1.85
N ALA A 77 6.35 10.61 1.53
CA ALA A 77 6.21 10.06 0.20
C ALA A 77 4.77 10.16 -0.31
N GLU A 78 4.60 10.53 -1.57
CA GLU A 78 3.31 10.38 -2.25
C GLU A 78 3.11 8.92 -2.66
N LEU A 79 1.86 8.44 -2.57
CA LEU A 79 1.46 7.09 -2.96
C LEU A 79 0.65 7.12 -4.26
N TYR A 80 0.75 6.05 -5.06
CA TYR A 80 0.18 5.98 -6.41
C TYR A 80 -1.03 5.05 -6.50
N GLY A 81 -1.99 5.22 -5.58
CA GLY A 81 -3.17 4.36 -5.44
C GLY A 81 -4.05 4.24 -6.70
N GLN A 82 -4.04 5.21 -7.61
CA GLN A 82 -4.77 5.09 -8.88
C GLN A 82 -4.09 4.19 -9.91
N ARG A 83 -2.76 4.06 -9.83
CA ARG A 83 -1.94 3.35 -10.82
C ARG A 83 -1.57 1.95 -10.38
N VAL A 84 -1.39 1.77 -9.07
CA VAL A 84 -1.13 0.49 -8.41
C VAL A 84 -1.99 0.33 -7.15
N PRO A 85 -3.34 0.26 -7.30
CA PRO A 85 -4.28 0.21 -6.19
C PRO A 85 -4.05 -0.91 -5.19
N ASP A 86 -3.79 -2.14 -5.64
CA ASP A 86 -3.67 -3.29 -4.72
C ASP A 86 -2.40 -3.21 -3.88
N THR A 87 -1.30 -2.77 -4.50
CA THR A 87 -0.03 -2.53 -3.82
C THR A 87 -0.14 -1.41 -2.80
N THR A 88 -0.77 -0.31 -3.20
CA THR A 88 -0.94 0.87 -2.33
C THR A 88 -1.88 0.58 -1.18
N ALA A 89 -3.00 -0.11 -1.43
CA ALA A 89 -3.96 -0.52 -0.40
C ALA A 89 -3.31 -1.45 0.62
N ASN A 90 -2.54 -2.46 0.16
CA ASN A 90 -1.80 -3.34 1.08
C ASN A 90 -0.84 -2.54 1.97
N PHE A 91 -0.09 -1.59 1.43
CA PHE A 91 0.79 -0.75 2.25
C PHE A 91 0.00 0.07 3.28
N ILE A 92 -1.11 0.72 2.87
CA ILE A 92 -1.97 1.51 3.75
C ILE A 92 -2.57 0.66 4.86
N ASP A 93 -3.11 -0.53 4.56
CA ASP A 93 -3.65 -1.46 5.55
C ASP A 93 -2.61 -1.83 6.62
N LEU A 94 -1.36 -2.02 6.20
CA LEU A 94 -0.25 -2.33 7.11
C LEU A 94 0.18 -1.13 7.96
N VAL A 95 0.10 0.09 7.42
CA VAL A 95 0.28 1.32 8.19
C VAL A 95 -0.84 1.47 9.23
N GLU A 96 -2.11 1.33 8.82
CA GLU A 96 -3.27 1.54 9.69
C GLU A 96 -3.39 0.47 10.79
N SER A 97 -2.92 -0.76 10.52
CA SER A 97 -2.79 -1.82 11.54
C SER A 97 -1.60 -1.64 12.49
N GLY A 98 -0.70 -0.69 12.22
CA GLY A 98 0.49 -0.42 13.03
C GLY A 98 1.61 -1.46 12.85
N LEU A 99 1.62 -2.24 11.76
CA LEU A 99 2.63 -3.28 11.53
C LEU A 99 4.05 -2.70 11.49
N TYR A 100 4.20 -1.49 10.94
CA TYR A 100 5.50 -0.86 10.73
C TYR A 100 6.10 -0.19 11.97
N ASP A 101 5.29 0.04 13.01
CA ASP A 101 5.70 0.80 14.19
C ASP A 101 6.76 0.04 14.99
N GLY A 102 7.92 0.67 15.18
CA GLY A 102 9.08 0.09 15.86
C GLY A 102 9.91 -0.89 15.03
N LEU A 103 9.56 -1.12 13.76
CA LEU A 103 10.41 -1.91 12.86
C LEU A 103 11.69 -1.15 12.47
N ILE A 104 12.61 -1.84 11.81
CA ILE A 104 13.89 -1.27 11.38
C ILE A 104 14.08 -1.30 9.87
N PHE A 105 14.93 -0.41 9.36
CA PHE A 105 15.59 -0.63 8.08
C PHE A 105 16.67 -1.69 8.28
N HIS A 106 16.37 -2.93 7.92
CA HIS A 106 17.23 -4.09 8.17
C HIS A 106 18.32 -4.26 7.11
N ARG A 107 18.27 -3.47 6.03
CA ARG A 107 19.26 -3.45 4.95
C ARG A 107 19.36 -2.04 4.36
N VAL A 108 20.57 -1.48 4.32
CA VAL A 108 20.85 -0.17 3.73
C VAL A 108 22.10 -0.26 2.87
N ILE A 109 22.04 0.28 1.67
CA ILE A 109 23.17 0.29 0.72
C ILE A 109 23.23 1.67 0.07
N ASP A 110 24.35 2.34 0.28
CA ASP A 110 24.75 3.59 -0.34
C ASP A 110 24.59 3.54 -1.87
N ASP A 111 24.06 4.60 -2.46
CA ASP A 111 23.71 4.71 -3.89
C ASP A 111 22.78 3.58 -4.42
N PHE A 112 22.01 2.93 -3.53
CA PHE A 112 21.06 1.91 -3.93
C PHE A 112 19.69 2.03 -3.26
N VAL A 113 19.53 1.48 -2.05
CA VAL A 113 18.23 1.43 -1.36
C VAL A 113 18.38 1.38 0.15
N ILE A 114 17.38 1.90 0.85
CA ILE A 114 17.09 1.58 2.26
C ILE A 114 15.85 0.67 2.30
N GLN A 115 15.96 -0.49 2.94
CA GLN A 115 14.92 -1.54 2.92
C GLN A 115 14.43 -1.85 4.34
N GLY A 116 13.10 -1.81 4.50
CA GLY A 116 12.41 -1.96 5.78
C GLY A 116 11.17 -2.85 5.67
N GLY A 117 10.31 -2.80 6.69
CA GLY A 117 9.03 -3.51 6.68
C GLY A 117 9.11 -5.02 6.94
N CYS A 118 10.23 -5.52 7.46
CA CYS A 118 10.38 -6.91 7.91
C CYS A 118 10.05 -7.01 9.41
N PRO A 119 9.00 -7.75 9.82
CA PRO A 119 8.60 -7.85 11.23
C PRO A 119 9.69 -8.44 12.16
N ASN A 120 10.55 -9.31 11.62
CA ASN A 120 11.63 -9.94 12.38
C ASN A 120 12.95 -9.15 12.32
N GLY A 121 13.05 -8.12 11.46
CA GLY A 121 14.28 -7.33 11.29
C GLY A 121 15.48 -8.11 10.73
N ASP A 122 15.26 -9.26 10.11
CA ASP A 122 16.28 -10.15 9.53
C ASP A 122 16.21 -10.27 7.99
N GLY A 123 15.26 -9.55 7.38
CA GLY A 123 14.98 -9.58 5.94
C GLY A 123 14.13 -10.75 5.48
N ILE A 124 13.62 -11.58 6.40
CA ILE A 124 12.81 -12.77 6.08
C ILE A 124 11.37 -12.57 6.55
N GLY A 125 10.42 -12.98 5.69
CA GLY A 125 8.99 -12.96 6.00
C GLY A 125 8.31 -11.62 5.69
N GLY A 126 7.10 -11.45 6.21
CA GLY A 126 6.25 -10.29 5.97
C GLY A 126 4.97 -10.32 6.81
N SER A 127 3.88 -9.71 6.33
CA SER A 127 2.59 -9.62 7.03
C SER A 127 1.82 -10.93 7.13
N GLY A 128 2.29 -12.01 6.47
CA GLY A 128 1.58 -13.28 6.36
C GLY A 128 0.57 -13.33 5.20
N LYS A 129 0.37 -12.22 4.49
CA LYS A 129 -0.37 -12.13 3.23
C LYS A 129 0.60 -11.70 2.12
N THR A 130 0.43 -12.24 0.92
CA THR A 130 1.13 -11.79 -0.29
C THR A 130 0.16 -11.13 -1.27
N ILE A 131 0.70 -10.32 -2.17
CA ILE A 131 -0.01 -9.63 -3.24
C ILE A 131 0.63 -9.93 -4.60
N GLU A 132 -0.17 -9.88 -5.66
CA GLU A 132 0.29 -10.02 -7.04
C GLU A 132 1.18 -8.83 -7.46
N LEU A 133 2.08 -9.08 -8.42
CA LEU A 133 2.94 -8.03 -8.95
C LEU A 133 2.15 -7.03 -9.80
N GLU A 134 2.05 -5.79 -9.31
CA GLU A 134 1.38 -4.69 -10.00
C GLU A 134 2.40 -3.71 -10.61
N ILE A 135 2.44 -3.65 -11.95
CA ILE A 135 3.35 -2.76 -12.70
C ILE A 135 2.55 -1.75 -13.51
N HIS A 136 2.99 -0.49 -13.49
CA HIS A 136 2.48 0.57 -14.34
C HIS A 136 3.60 1.16 -15.20
N PRO A 137 3.41 1.37 -16.52
CA PRO A 137 4.48 1.78 -17.44
C PRO A 137 5.15 3.12 -17.09
N ASP A 138 4.40 4.04 -16.47
CA ASP A 138 4.91 5.34 -16.06
C ASP A 138 5.59 5.34 -14.68
N LEU A 139 5.57 4.21 -13.96
CA LEU A 139 6.17 4.09 -12.64
C LEU A 139 7.51 3.35 -12.75
N THR A 140 8.59 4.09 -12.52
CA THR A 140 9.97 3.60 -12.63
C THR A 140 10.75 3.95 -11.37
N HIS A 141 11.86 3.25 -11.14
CA HIS A 141 12.73 3.43 -9.98
C HIS A 141 13.61 4.68 -10.16
N VAL A 142 12.96 5.84 -10.15
CA VAL A 142 13.64 7.15 -10.08
C VAL A 142 14.19 7.40 -8.68
N ASP A 143 14.99 8.47 -8.52
CA ASP A 143 15.46 8.90 -7.19
C ASP A 143 14.29 9.13 -6.23
N GLY A 144 14.36 8.50 -5.05
CA GLY A 144 13.32 8.49 -4.04
C GLY A 144 12.12 7.60 -4.32
N ALA A 145 12.12 6.77 -5.38
CA ALA A 145 11.03 5.82 -5.62
C ALA A 145 10.86 4.84 -4.44
N ILE A 146 9.60 4.53 -4.10
CA ILE A 146 9.27 3.51 -3.10
C ILE A 146 8.66 2.31 -3.82
N ALA A 147 9.20 1.13 -3.54
CA ALA A 147 8.77 -0.11 -4.18
C ALA A 147 8.73 -1.30 -3.21
N MET A 148 7.91 -2.29 -3.53
CA MET A 148 7.78 -3.50 -2.73
C MET A 148 8.99 -4.41 -2.91
N ALA A 149 9.52 -4.93 -1.81
CA ALA A 149 10.42 -6.07 -1.84
C ALA A 149 9.62 -7.37 -1.95
N ARG A 150 10.22 -8.38 -2.58
CA ARG A 150 9.62 -9.71 -2.79
C ARG A 150 10.67 -10.80 -2.78
N SER A 151 10.23 -12.04 -2.66
CA SER A 151 11.08 -13.21 -2.90
C SER A 151 11.29 -13.43 -4.42
N GLN A 152 11.80 -14.60 -4.81
CA GLN A 152 12.00 -14.94 -6.23
C GLN A 152 10.68 -14.93 -7.02
N ASP A 153 9.58 -15.31 -6.38
CA ASP A 153 8.25 -15.28 -6.97
C ASP A 153 7.78 -13.82 -7.14
N PRO A 154 7.43 -13.38 -8.36
CA PRO A 154 6.84 -12.06 -8.62
C PRO A 154 5.67 -11.71 -7.68
N ASP A 155 4.81 -12.67 -7.35
CA ASP A 155 3.55 -12.48 -6.61
C ASP A 155 3.71 -12.74 -5.10
N SER A 156 4.92 -12.48 -4.58
CA SER A 156 5.28 -12.73 -3.17
C SER A 156 5.59 -11.47 -2.37
N ALA A 157 5.34 -10.29 -2.94
CA ALA A 157 5.40 -9.05 -2.17
C ALA A 157 4.43 -9.14 -0.97
N SER A 158 4.84 -8.63 0.19
CA SER A 158 4.08 -8.73 1.43
C SER A 158 4.12 -7.41 2.19
N SER A 159 4.96 -7.26 3.22
CA SER A 159 5.10 -6.01 4.00
C SER A 159 6.41 -5.28 3.75
N GLN A 160 7.43 -5.95 3.23
CA GLN A 160 8.75 -5.35 3.02
C GLN A 160 8.71 -4.38 1.84
N PHE A 161 9.32 -3.21 2.03
CA PHE A 161 9.46 -2.17 1.02
C PHE A 161 10.86 -1.60 1.05
N TYR A 162 11.23 -0.87 0.02
CA TYR A 162 12.46 -0.11 -0.03
C TYR A 162 12.25 1.27 -0.66
N ILE A 163 13.15 2.19 -0.31
CA ILE A 163 13.24 3.53 -0.89
C ILE A 163 14.55 3.63 -1.64
N CYS A 164 14.51 4.05 -2.91
CA CYS A 164 15.70 4.22 -3.74
C CYS A 164 16.50 5.46 -3.32
N ASP A 165 17.81 5.26 -3.14
CA ASP A 165 18.80 6.33 -3.10
C ASP A 165 19.46 6.42 -4.48
N GLY A 166 19.12 7.45 -5.25
CA GLY A 166 19.42 7.50 -6.67
C GLY A 166 18.50 6.63 -7.53
N ALA A 167 18.60 6.79 -8.85
CA ALA A 167 17.77 6.04 -9.80
C ALA A 167 18.26 4.60 -9.99
N GLN A 168 17.34 3.64 -9.90
CA GLN A 168 17.60 2.20 -9.96
C GLN A 168 16.85 1.51 -11.12
N HIS A 169 16.89 2.11 -12.32
CA HIS A 169 16.16 1.64 -13.52
C HIS A 169 16.38 0.16 -13.89
N ARG A 170 17.46 -0.47 -13.39
CA ARG A 170 17.67 -1.92 -13.51
C ARG A 170 16.57 -2.76 -12.85
N LEU A 171 15.78 -2.18 -11.95
CA LEU A 171 14.68 -2.82 -11.24
C LEU A 171 13.31 -2.61 -11.92
N ASP A 172 13.25 -1.75 -12.94
CA ASP A 172 11.99 -1.40 -13.63
C ASP A 172 11.30 -2.64 -14.20
N GLY A 173 9.98 -2.70 -14.01
CA GLY A 173 9.14 -3.83 -14.44
C GLY A 173 9.31 -5.13 -13.64
N GLN A 174 10.19 -5.18 -12.64
CA GLN A 174 10.44 -6.38 -11.82
C GLN A 174 9.90 -6.26 -10.39
N TYR A 175 9.61 -5.04 -9.94
CA TYR A 175 9.12 -4.69 -8.62
C TYR A 175 8.07 -3.59 -8.74
N ALA A 176 7.02 -3.67 -7.91
CA ALA A 176 5.93 -2.70 -7.91
C ALA A 176 6.39 -1.39 -7.25
N VAL A 177 6.59 -0.34 -8.06
CA VAL A 177 6.78 1.04 -7.58
C VAL A 177 5.41 1.59 -7.24
N PHE A 178 5.21 1.99 -5.97
CA PHE A 178 3.90 2.43 -5.47
C PHE A 178 3.93 3.83 -4.84
N GLY A 179 5.08 4.49 -4.83
CA GLY A 179 5.18 5.86 -4.36
C GLY A 179 6.52 6.49 -4.67
N ARG A 180 6.69 7.73 -4.21
CA ARG A 180 7.94 8.46 -4.30
C ARG A 180 8.08 9.45 -3.17
N VAL A 181 9.30 9.57 -2.63
CA VAL A 181 9.66 10.61 -1.67
C VAL A 181 9.45 12.00 -2.27
N ILE A 182 8.69 12.82 -1.57
CA ILE A 182 8.43 14.23 -1.90
C ILE A 182 9.08 15.19 -0.91
N ASP A 183 9.46 14.71 0.28
CA ASP A 183 10.23 15.45 1.29
C ASP A 183 11.08 14.49 2.13
N GLY A 184 12.26 14.93 2.57
CA GLY A 184 13.19 14.11 3.37
C GLY A 184 14.09 13.15 2.58
N ILE A 185 14.42 13.45 1.31
CA ILE A 185 15.37 12.62 0.52
C ILE A 185 16.80 12.66 1.08
N ASP A 186 17.15 13.74 1.77
CA ASP A 186 18.40 13.86 2.53
C ASP A 186 18.43 12.89 3.73
N VAL A 187 17.31 12.66 4.39
CA VAL A 187 17.19 11.64 5.45
C VAL A 187 17.42 10.24 4.88
N VAL A 188 16.90 9.93 3.68
CA VAL A 188 17.16 8.66 2.98
C VAL A 188 18.65 8.43 2.78
N ARG A 189 19.36 9.44 2.27
CA ARG A 189 20.81 9.40 2.03
C ARG A 189 21.60 9.22 3.32
N VAL A 190 21.25 9.99 4.36
CA VAL A 190 21.87 9.86 5.68
C VAL A 190 21.71 8.44 6.23
N ILE A 191 20.55 7.80 6.03
CA ILE A 191 20.33 6.40 6.43
C ILE A 191 21.13 5.43 5.55
N ALA A 192 21.25 5.69 4.24
CA ALA A 192 21.97 4.84 3.30
C ALA A 192 23.49 4.81 3.56
N GLU A 193 24.06 5.92 4.05
CA GLU A 193 25.49 6.11 4.30
C GLU A 193 26.00 5.54 5.64
N ILE A 194 25.12 5.06 6.53
CA ILE A 194 25.55 4.57 7.86
C ILE A 194 26.35 3.27 7.76
N ALA A 195 27.18 3.00 8.78
CA ALA A 195 27.97 1.79 8.83
C ALA A 195 27.10 0.52 8.94
N THR A 196 27.42 -0.49 8.14
CA THR A 196 26.70 -1.77 8.06
C THR A 196 27.59 -2.98 8.38
N ASP A 197 26.94 -4.10 8.71
CA ASP A 197 27.56 -5.42 8.80
C ASP A 197 27.78 -6.03 7.40
N SER A 198 28.35 -7.23 7.34
CA SER A 198 28.61 -7.92 6.06
C SER A 198 27.37 -8.36 5.28
N ARG A 199 26.16 -8.09 5.78
CA ARG A 199 24.87 -8.37 5.14
C ARG A 199 24.11 -7.07 4.84
N ASP A 200 24.81 -5.94 4.85
CA ASP A 200 24.25 -4.60 4.64
C ASP A 200 23.27 -4.17 5.74
N LYS A 201 23.25 -4.85 6.90
CA LYS A 201 22.40 -4.44 8.03
C LYS A 201 23.09 -3.31 8.80
N PRO A 202 22.40 -2.21 9.15
CA PRO A 202 22.97 -1.18 10.02
C PRO A 202 23.58 -1.75 11.31
N ILE A 203 24.76 -1.22 11.70
CA ILE A 203 25.38 -1.57 12.99
C ILE A 203 24.55 -1.02 14.15
N GLU A 204 24.05 0.21 13.99
CA GLU A 204 23.06 0.82 14.87
C GLU A 204 21.72 0.83 14.15
N ASP A 205 20.69 0.26 14.78
CA ASP A 205 19.37 0.13 14.18
C ASP A 205 18.76 1.50 13.86
N VAL A 206 18.32 1.68 12.61
CA VAL A 206 17.47 2.80 12.21
C VAL A 206 16.02 2.36 12.34
N VAL A 207 15.33 2.95 13.33
CA VAL A 207 13.98 2.56 13.72
C VAL A 207 12.97 3.41 12.97
N ILE A 208 11.97 2.76 12.37
CA ILE A 208 10.72 3.37 11.94
C ILE A 208 9.88 3.56 13.19
N ILE A 209 9.85 4.79 13.71
CA ILE A 209 9.09 5.12 14.92
C ILE A 209 7.60 4.92 14.65
N LYS A 210 7.13 5.44 13.51
CA LYS A 210 5.75 5.34 13.07
C LYS A 210 5.63 5.62 11.57
N ILE A 211 4.63 5.01 10.93
CA ILE A 211 4.14 5.48 9.63
C ILE A 211 2.71 5.97 9.81
N SER A 212 2.36 7.08 9.15
CA SER A 212 0.97 7.56 9.07
C SER A 212 0.61 7.94 7.65
N THR A 213 -0.67 7.79 7.29
CA THR A 213 -1.22 8.23 6.01
C THR A 213 -1.94 9.56 6.20
N ILE A 214 -1.75 10.47 5.25
CA ILE A 214 -2.47 11.74 5.17
C ILE A 214 -3.14 11.85 3.81
N ASP A 215 -4.37 12.36 3.81
CA ASP A 215 -5.07 12.68 2.57
C ASP A 215 -4.45 13.97 1.99
N ARG A 216 -4.30 14.01 0.67
CA ARG A 216 -3.92 15.24 -0.03
C ARG A 216 -5.19 15.95 -0.45
N GLU A 217 -5.34 17.21 -0.02
CA GLU A 217 -6.38 18.13 -0.49
C GLU A 217 -6.16 18.56 -1.95
#